data_AF-A0A5R8P0Q7-F1
#
_entry.id   AF-A0A5R8P0Q7-F1
#
_cell.length_a   1.000
_cell.length_b   1.000
_cell.length_c   1.000
_cell.angle_alpha   90.00
_cell.angle_beta   90.00
_cell.angle_gamma   90.00
#
_symmetry.space_group_name_H-M   'P 1'
#
loop_
_entity.id
_entity.type
_entity.pdbx_description
1 polymer ?
#
loop_
_entity_poly.entity_id
_entity_poly.type
_entity_poly.pdbx_seq_one_letter_code
_entity_poly.pdbx_strand_id
1 'polypeptide(L)'
;MAPSHSPVPPHAAPPHQGAPQYHSAPQHPVQPQHPVQPPGPPPHSAPHQAVPPQQPAQQQWQGEQGRPPLPPSLDNVPIRGRAAKKPAGSGWRKAVHHVSGGAINPGMSAEERRLQELVARIRQPVRGDYRIAVLSLKGGVGKTTTTMGLGSTFASIRGDRVIAVDANPDFGTLSQRVPLQTRSTVRDLLLDTSIQRYSDVRRHTSQATSRLEVLASERDPAASEAFNEDEYRAVARILQRFYNIILTDCGTGLMHSAMAGVLELAHSLVLISSPAIDGARSAAATLDWLSLHGHDHLVRNAVVVINSPRAGSPNVGIQQLREYFLSRCRAVHIIPFDQHMSEGAEIDLHRLHKQTKRAYVELAATVADDFATDHRRYRG
;
A
#
# COMPACT_ATOMS: atom_id res chain seq x y z
N MET A 1 43.57 -48.18 -43.39
CA MET A 1 42.22 -48.78 -43.57
C MET A 1 41.34 -47.73 -44.23
N ALA A 2 40.76 -48.08 -45.38
CA ALA A 2 39.79 -47.29 -46.15
C ALA A 2 38.42 -47.22 -45.44
N PRO A 3 37.33 -46.66 -46.02
CA PRO A 3 37.16 -45.71 -47.15
C PRO A 3 36.27 -44.48 -46.76
N SER A 4 36.36 -43.28 -47.34
CA SER A 4 35.76 -42.74 -48.58
C SER A 4 34.27 -43.04 -48.85
N HIS A 5 33.43 -41.99 -48.97
CA HIS A 5 32.55 -41.74 -50.13
C HIS A 5 31.88 -40.34 -50.07
N SER A 6 31.97 -39.62 -51.20
CA SER A 6 31.23 -38.39 -51.55
C SER A 6 30.24 -38.71 -52.72
N PRO A 7 29.52 -37.74 -53.34
CA PRO A 7 28.07 -37.49 -53.17
C PRO A 7 27.25 -37.52 -54.50
N VAL A 8 25.98 -37.05 -54.45
CA VAL A 8 25.13 -36.38 -55.51
C VAL A 8 23.70 -37.00 -55.72
N PRO A 9 22.64 -36.19 -56.01
CA PRO A 9 21.19 -36.47 -55.84
C PRO A 9 20.47 -36.61 -57.22
N PRO A 10 19.20 -36.16 -57.47
CA PRO A 10 17.92 -36.15 -56.73
C PRO A 10 16.78 -36.91 -57.49
N HIS A 11 15.63 -37.23 -56.87
CA HIS A 11 14.40 -37.48 -57.65
C HIS A 11 13.07 -37.33 -56.87
N ALA A 12 12.18 -36.54 -57.49
CA ALA A 12 10.73 -36.69 -57.67
C ALA A 12 9.74 -36.75 -56.48
N ALA A 13 8.82 -35.78 -56.51
CA ALA A 13 7.54 -35.77 -55.81
C ALA A 13 6.50 -36.71 -56.46
N PRO A 14 5.46 -37.12 -55.71
CA PRO A 14 4.17 -37.49 -56.27
C PRO A 14 2.99 -36.60 -55.78
N PRO A 15 1.83 -36.61 -56.46
CA PRO A 15 0.75 -35.63 -56.28
C PRO A 15 -0.51 -36.17 -55.56
N HIS A 16 -1.30 -35.20 -55.05
CA HIS A 16 -2.76 -35.15 -54.77
C HIS A 16 -3.49 -36.32 -54.08
N GLN A 17 -4.28 -36.01 -53.03
CA GLN A 17 -5.75 -36.25 -52.96
C GLN A 17 -6.39 -35.81 -51.63
N GLY A 18 -7.61 -35.25 -51.70
CA GLY A 18 -8.66 -35.40 -50.68
C GLY A 18 -8.91 -34.25 -49.71
N ALA A 19 -9.73 -33.27 -50.13
CA ALA A 19 -10.52 -32.44 -49.21
C ALA A 19 -11.80 -33.19 -48.78
N PRO A 20 -12.40 -32.83 -47.63
CA PRO A 20 -13.85 -32.67 -47.61
C PRO A 20 -14.29 -31.29 -47.09
N GLN A 21 -15.16 -30.68 -47.90
CA GLN A 21 -15.99 -29.52 -47.58
C GLN A 21 -16.94 -29.84 -46.43
N TYR A 22 -17.04 -28.96 -45.43
CA TYR A 22 -18.23 -28.85 -44.60
C TYR A 22 -18.95 -27.55 -44.93
N HIS A 23 -20.21 -27.73 -45.32
CA HIS A 23 -21.14 -26.70 -45.73
C HIS A 23 -21.59 -25.86 -44.54
N SER A 24 -21.51 -24.55 -44.71
CA SER A 24 -22.18 -23.52 -43.92
C SER A 24 -23.65 -23.44 -44.29
N ALA A 25 -24.53 -23.43 -43.29
CA ALA A 25 -25.94 -23.05 -43.42
C ALA A 25 -26.25 -21.92 -42.43
N PRO A 26 -26.79 -20.78 -42.87
CA PRO A 26 -27.25 -19.72 -41.97
C PRO A 26 -28.75 -19.88 -41.67
N GLN A 27 -29.12 -19.96 -40.39
CA GLN A 27 -30.50 -19.79 -39.93
C GLN A 27 -30.62 -18.54 -39.08
N HIS A 28 -31.44 -17.61 -39.58
CA HIS A 28 -31.94 -16.41 -38.91
C HIS A 28 -33.10 -16.76 -37.93
N PRO A 29 -33.51 -15.82 -37.05
CA PRO A 29 -33.76 -16.08 -35.64
C PRO A 29 -35.22 -16.42 -35.31
N VAL A 30 -35.42 -17.20 -34.25
CA VAL A 30 -36.72 -17.39 -33.59
C VAL A 30 -36.65 -16.74 -32.21
N GLN A 31 -37.37 -15.63 -32.03
CA GLN A 31 -37.68 -15.02 -30.74
C GLN A 31 -38.75 -15.85 -30.00
N PRO A 32 -38.51 -16.28 -28.76
CA PRO A 32 -39.58 -16.71 -27.86
C PRO A 32 -40.11 -15.51 -27.06
N GLN A 33 -41.43 -15.42 -27.03
CA GLN A 33 -42.25 -14.36 -26.44
C GLN A 33 -42.08 -14.26 -24.92
N HIS A 34 -42.09 -13.02 -24.41
CA HIS A 34 -42.16 -12.70 -22.99
C HIS A 34 -43.50 -13.17 -22.38
N PRO A 35 -43.51 -13.78 -21.18
CA PRO A 35 -44.73 -13.99 -20.43
C PRO A 35 -45.30 -12.67 -19.89
N VAL A 36 -46.57 -12.42 -20.20
CA VAL A 36 -47.39 -11.32 -19.70
C VAL A 36 -47.62 -11.49 -18.20
N GLN A 37 -47.22 -10.49 -17.39
CA GLN A 37 -47.57 -10.40 -15.98
C GLN A 37 -49.03 -9.93 -15.81
N PRO A 38 -49.82 -10.50 -14.88
CA PRO A 38 -51.16 -10.00 -14.56
C PRO A 38 -51.09 -8.67 -13.78
N PRO A 39 -52.10 -7.79 -13.92
CA PRO A 39 -52.10 -6.48 -13.28
C PRO A 39 -52.32 -6.59 -11.77
N GLY A 40 -51.50 -5.87 -11.00
CA GLY A 40 -51.65 -5.74 -9.55
C GLY A 40 -52.88 -4.92 -9.14
N PRO A 41 -53.42 -5.14 -7.93
CA PRO A 41 -54.59 -4.42 -7.43
C PRO A 41 -54.27 -2.93 -7.12
N PRO A 42 -55.28 -2.05 -7.16
CA PRO A 42 -55.10 -0.62 -6.96
C PRO A 42 -54.77 -0.29 -5.49
N PRO A 43 -54.10 0.85 -5.21
CA PRO A 43 -53.80 1.27 -3.85
C PRO A 43 -55.09 1.73 -3.13
N HIS A 44 -55.34 1.12 -1.98
CA HIS A 44 -56.36 1.59 -1.04
C HIS A 44 -55.98 2.97 -0.50
N SER A 45 -56.88 3.93 -0.74
CA SER A 45 -56.93 5.23 -0.09
C SER A 45 -57.71 5.10 1.24
N ALA A 46 -57.12 5.61 2.32
CA ALA A 46 -57.73 5.74 3.64
C ALA A 46 -56.97 6.83 4.44
N PRO A 47 -57.62 7.52 5.40
CA PRO A 47 -57.88 8.95 5.26
C PRO A 47 -57.00 9.86 6.13
N HIS A 48 -56.96 11.10 5.69
CA HIS A 48 -56.36 12.29 6.31
C HIS A 48 -56.67 12.42 7.81
N GLN A 49 -55.63 12.50 8.63
CA GLN A 49 -55.68 13.23 9.89
C GLN A 49 -55.27 14.68 9.63
N ALA A 50 -56.17 15.60 9.99
CA ALA A 50 -56.02 17.03 9.80
C ALA A 50 -54.90 17.60 10.69
N VAL A 51 -53.90 18.20 10.05
CA VAL A 51 -52.94 19.10 10.68
C VAL A 51 -53.46 20.53 10.49
N PRO A 52 -53.68 21.33 11.54
CA PRO A 52 -54.12 22.71 11.37
C PRO A 52 -53.00 23.58 10.79
N PRO A 53 -53.33 24.60 9.97
CA PRO A 53 -52.34 25.35 9.20
C PRO A 53 -51.51 26.30 10.07
N GLN A 54 -50.18 26.19 9.98
CA GLN A 54 -49.25 27.21 10.47
C GLN A 54 -49.26 28.42 9.52
N GLN A 55 -49.70 29.57 10.02
CA GLN A 55 -49.48 30.87 9.40
C GLN A 55 -48.01 31.30 9.58
N PRO A 56 -47.38 31.97 8.59
CA PRO A 56 -46.02 32.47 8.75
C PRO A 56 -46.03 33.71 9.66
N ALA A 57 -45.59 33.54 10.91
CA ALA A 57 -45.42 34.65 11.84
C ALA A 57 -44.18 35.48 11.45
N GLN A 58 -44.44 36.73 11.07
CA GLN A 58 -43.46 37.80 10.92
C GLN A 58 -42.66 37.96 12.23
N GLN A 59 -41.33 37.90 12.14
CA GLN A 59 -40.45 38.26 13.26
C GLN A 59 -40.47 39.78 13.44
N GLN A 60 -41.37 40.24 14.29
CA GLN A 60 -41.43 41.61 14.79
C GLN A 60 -40.53 41.68 16.03
N TRP A 61 -39.45 42.43 15.92
CA TRP A 61 -38.56 42.73 17.04
C TRP A 61 -39.30 43.62 18.06
N GLN A 62 -39.53 43.09 19.26
CA GLN A 62 -39.88 43.88 20.44
C GLN A 62 -38.99 43.41 21.59
N GLY A 63 -38.18 44.33 22.12
CA GLY A 63 -37.45 44.13 23.36
C GLY A 63 -38.33 44.42 24.56
N GLU A 64 -38.02 43.78 25.69
CA GLU A 64 -38.11 44.31 27.07
C GLU A 64 -37.69 43.17 28.04
N GLN A 65 -36.58 43.35 28.77
CA GLN A 65 -36.53 43.69 30.20
C GLN A 65 -36.67 42.50 31.18
N GLY A 66 -35.62 42.33 31.99
CA GLY A 66 -35.71 41.98 33.42
C GLY A 66 -36.10 40.56 33.83
N ARG A 67 -35.13 39.63 33.88
CA ARG A 67 -35.17 38.48 34.81
C ARG A 67 -33.88 38.41 35.63
N PRO A 68 -33.93 38.32 36.97
CA PRO A 68 -32.74 38.21 37.79
C PRO A 68 -32.06 36.83 37.59
N PRO A 69 -30.72 36.74 37.65
CA PRO A 69 -30.02 35.48 37.46
C PRO A 69 -30.16 34.59 38.70
N LEU A 70 -30.50 33.32 38.48
CA LEU A 70 -30.45 32.26 39.49
C LEU A 70 -29.00 32.10 40.03
N PRO A 71 -28.81 31.74 41.31
CA PRO A 71 -27.48 31.48 41.85
C PRO A 71 -26.86 30.23 41.17
N PRO A 72 -25.53 30.23 40.95
CA PRO A 72 -24.85 29.11 40.29
C PRO A 72 -24.92 27.85 41.16
N SER A 73 -25.47 26.76 40.59
CA SER A 73 -25.41 25.42 41.18
C SER A 73 -23.97 24.90 41.19
N LEU A 74 -23.61 24.22 42.28
CA LEU A 74 -22.33 23.51 42.48
C LEU A 74 -22.10 22.36 41.49
N ASP A 75 -23.09 22.01 40.67
CA ASP A 75 -22.98 20.95 39.65
C ASP A 75 -22.20 21.39 38.39
N ASN A 76 -21.92 22.68 38.23
CA ASN A 76 -21.21 23.22 37.04
C ASN A 76 -19.74 23.58 37.30
N VAL A 77 -19.11 23.02 38.32
CA VAL A 77 -17.65 23.10 38.46
C VAL A 77 -17.01 22.12 37.46
N PRO A 78 -16.28 22.58 36.43
CA PRO A 78 -15.49 21.68 35.63
C PRO A 78 -14.37 21.18 36.53
N ILE A 79 -14.52 19.96 37.04
CA ILE A 79 -13.40 19.24 37.64
C ILE A 79 -12.39 19.10 36.50
N ARG A 80 -11.39 19.99 36.47
CA ARG A 80 -10.13 19.79 35.77
C ARG A 80 -9.53 18.54 36.36
N GLY A 81 -9.94 17.39 35.83
CA GLY A 81 -9.30 16.12 36.09
C GLY A 81 -7.84 16.33 35.79
N ARG A 82 -7.01 16.28 36.85
CA ARG A 82 -5.56 16.14 36.70
C ARG A 82 -5.37 15.06 35.64
N ALA A 83 -4.85 15.43 34.48
CA ALA A 83 -4.44 14.46 33.48
C ALA A 83 -3.58 13.44 34.23
N ALA A 84 -4.09 12.22 34.40
CA ALA A 84 -3.40 11.19 35.12
C ALA A 84 -2.06 11.01 34.40
N LYS A 85 -0.96 11.43 35.06
CA LYS A 85 0.38 11.32 34.50
C LYS A 85 0.58 9.86 34.17
N LYS A 86 0.69 9.53 32.87
CA LYS A 86 0.92 8.14 32.42
C LYS A 86 2.08 7.57 33.24
N PRO A 87 1.95 6.35 33.81
CA PRO A 87 3.01 5.76 34.61
C PRO A 87 4.28 5.61 33.77
N ALA A 88 5.43 5.73 34.43
CA ALA A 88 6.74 5.66 33.78
C ALA A 88 6.91 4.36 32.96
N GLY A 89 7.54 4.49 31.79
CA GLY A 89 7.88 3.37 30.92
C GLY A 89 9.01 2.48 31.46
N SER A 90 9.45 1.53 30.63
CA SER A 90 10.17 0.30 30.96
C SER A 90 11.47 0.49 31.78
N GLY A 91 11.83 -0.52 32.57
CA GLY A 91 13.14 -0.63 33.25
C GLY A 91 13.20 -0.05 34.66
N TRP A 92 14.38 0.46 35.06
CA TRP A 92 14.66 0.98 36.42
C TRP A 92 13.75 2.15 36.82
N ARG A 93 13.21 2.88 35.84
CA ARG A 93 12.27 3.99 36.07
C ARG A 93 10.90 3.52 36.54
N LYS A 94 10.44 2.38 36.02
CA LYS A 94 9.24 1.69 36.53
C LYS A 94 9.50 1.18 37.96
N ALA A 95 10.70 0.68 38.24
CA ALA A 95 11.11 0.29 39.59
C ALA A 95 11.14 1.49 40.55
N VAL A 96 11.71 2.64 40.17
CA VAL A 96 11.71 3.86 40.99
C VAL A 96 10.29 4.40 41.21
N HIS A 97 9.45 4.42 40.18
CA HIS A 97 8.04 4.80 40.33
C HIS A 97 7.29 3.86 41.29
N HIS A 98 7.61 2.57 41.26
CA HIS A 98 6.99 1.57 42.12
C HIS A 98 7.50 1.66 43.57
N VAL A 99 8.82 1.73 43.76
CA VAL A 99 9.49 1.82 45.07
C VAL A 99 9.19 3.13 45.77
N SER A 100 9.01 4.23 45.04
CA SER A 100 8.62 5.53 45.61
C SER A 100 7.12 5.64 45.91
N GLY A 101 6.32 4.58 45.73
CA GLY A 101 4.86 4.65 45.91
C GLY A 101 4.16 5.66 44.98
N GLY A 102 4.76 5.95 43.83
CA GLY A 102 4.31 7.00 42.90
C GLY A 102 4.76 8.42 43.25
N ALA A 103 5.54 8.63 44.32
CA ALA A 103 6.06 9.95 44.70
C ALA A 103 7.11 10.48 43.70
N ILE A 104 7.87 9.59 43.07
CA ILE A 104 8.87 9.94 42.06
C ILE A 104 8.45 9.29 40.74
N ASN A 105 7.85 10.08 39.85
CA ASN A 105 7.61 9.69 38.47
C ASN A 105 8.69 10.33 37.58
N PRO A 106 9.78 9.61 37.23
CA PRO A 106 10.82 10.14 36.34
C PRO A 106 10.30 10.45 34.92
N GLY A 107 9.03 10.13 34.63
CA GLY A 107 8.37 10.36 33.37
C GLY A 107 8.94 9.45 32.27
N MET A 108 8.39 9.61 31.08
CA MET A 108 8.90 8.94 29.89
C MET A 108 10.33 9.38 29.57
N SER A 109 11.16 8.44 29.11
CA SER A 109 12.49 8.75 28.59
C SER A 109 12.39 9.59 27.29
N ALA A 110 13.45 10.30 26.93
CA ALA A 110 13.49 11.05 25.67
C ALA A 110 13.29 10.12 24.45
N GLU A 111 13.81 8.89 24.53
CA GLU A 111 13.63 7.86 23.51
C GLU A 111 12.17 7.37 23.44
N GLU A 112 11.52 7.16 24.58
CA GLU A 112 10.10 6.78 24.62
C GLU A 112 9.20 7.88 24.06
N ARG A 113 9.52 9.16 24.33
CA ARG A 113 8.79 10.31 23.75
C ARG A 113 8.96 10.36 22.24
N ARG A 114 10.19 10.25 21.75
CA ARG A 114 10.49 10.20 20.32
C ARG A 114 9.76 9.05 19.64
N LEU A 115 9.73 7.86 20.25
CA LEU A 115 8.98 6.73 19.71
C LEU A 115 7.47 7.01 19.68
N GLN A 116 6.91 7.62 20.73
CA GLN A 116 5.50 8.01 20.74
C GLN A 116 5.18 9.06 19.67
N GLU A 117 6.07 10.02 19.43
CA GLU A 117 5.93 11.02 18.35
C GLU A 117 5.94 10.36 16.97
N LEU A 118 6.87 9.42 16.73
CA LEU A 118 6.92 8.65 15.49
C LEU A 118 5.64 7.81 15.31
N VAL A 119 5.17 7.14 16.36
CA VAL A 119 3.92 6.36 16.32
C VAL A 119 2.72 7.27 16.05
N ALA A 120 2.67 8.46 16.63
CA ALA A 120 1.60 9.42 16.40
C ALA A 120 1.58 9.90 14.94
N ARG A 121 2.74 10.18 14.35
CA ARG A 121 2.89 10.50 12.92
C ARG A 121 2.41 9.34 12.04
N ILE A 122 2.87 8.12 12.33
CA ILE A 122 2.45 6.92 11.61
C ILE A 122 0.94 6.70 11.67
N ARG A 123 0.26 7.09 12.74
CA ARG A 123 -1.19 6.90 12.95
C ARG A 123 -2.08 8.01 12.39
N GLN A 124 -1.51 9.01 11.71
CA GLN A 124 -2.30 10.09 11.14
C GLN A 124 -3.38 9.54 10.17
N PRO A 125 -4.61 10.08 10.18
CA PRO A 125 -5.66 9.62 9.28
C PRO A 125 -5.25 9.74 7.81
N VAL A 126 -5.54 8.70 7.01
CA VAL A 126 -5.40 8.75 5.56
C VAL A 126 -6.73 9.19 4.96
N ARG A 127 -6.70 10.16 4.04
CA ARG A 127 -7.90 10.56 3.28
C ARG A 127 -8.09 9.65 2.07
N GLY A 128 -8.98 8.67 2.17
CA GLY A 128 -9.17 7.64 1.15
C GLY A 128 -8.10 6.56 1.29
N ASP A 129 -7.44 6.23 0.19
CA ASP A 129 -6.29 5.32 0.16
C ASP A 129 -4.99 6.08 -0.13
N TYR A 130 -3.86 5.53 0.33
CA TYR A 130 -2.53 6.07 0.09
C TYR A 130 -1.65 5.03 -0.59
N ARG A 131 -1.16 5.36 -1.80
CA ARG A 131 -0.41 4.44 -2.66
C ARG A 131 1.08 4.78 -2.64
N ILE A 132 1.88 3.80 -2.27
CA ILE A 132 3.34 3.90 -2.17
C ILE A 132 3.95 2.99 -3.23
N ALA A 133 4.62 3.58 -4.22
CA ALA A 133 5.43 2.81 -5.17
C ALA A 133 6.81 2.55 -4.55
N VAL A 134 7.27 1.30 -4.56
CA VAL A 134 8.62 0.94 -4.12
C VAL A 134 9.45 0.53 -5.33
N LEU A 135 10.45 1.33 -5.68
CA LEU A 135 11.25 1.17 -6.90
C LEU A 135 12.69 0.79 -6.60
N SER A 136 13.31 0.08 -7.54
CA SER A 136 14.77 -0.08 -7.62
C SER A 136 15.16 -0.39 -9.06
N LEU A 137 16.24 0.20 -9.55
CA LEU A 137 16.76 -0.09 -10.89
C LEU A 137 17.65 -1.35 -10.95
N LYS A 138 18.02 -1.91 -9.79
CA LYS A 138 18.90 -3.08 -9.69
C LYS A 138 18.23 -4.19 -8.88
N GLY A 139 18.33 -5.42 -9.40
CA GLY A 139 17.92 -6.61 -8.66
C GLY A 139 18.75 -6.79 -7.38
N GLY A 140 18.12 -7.34 -6.34
CA GLY A 140 18.82 -7.72 -5.11
C GLY A 140 19.21 -6.57 -4.16
N VAL A 141 18.76 -5.32 -4.40
CA VAL A 141 19.00 -4.20 -3.45
C VAL A 141 18.11 -4.24 -2.21
N GLY A 142 17.21 -5.22 -2.10
CA GLY A 142 16.29 -5.40 -0.98
C GLY A 142 14.98 -4.64 -1.11
N LYS A 143 14.50 -4.42 -2.34
CA LYS A 143 13.21 -3.77 -2.63
C LYS A 143 12.03 -4.48 -1.99
N THR A 144 11.80 -5.74 -2.35
CA THR A 144 10.74 -6.58 -1.76
C THR A 144 10.87 -6.68 -0.24
N THR A 145 12.09 -6.84 0.26
CA THR A 145 12.40 -6.86 1.70
C THR A 145 11.99 -5.54 2.37
N THR A 146 12.27 -4.40 1.75
CA THR A 146 11.88 -3.08 2.26
C THR A 146 10.38 -2.87 2.18
N THR A 147 9.72 -3.30 1.10
CA THR A 147 8.25 -3.26 0.95
C THR A 147 7.58 -4.01 2.10
N MET A 148 8.07 -5.21 2.42
CA MET A 148 7.57 -6.02 3.52
C MET A 148 7.83 -5.39 4.90
N GLY A 149 9.04 -4.87 5.13
CA GLY A 149 9.39 -4.20 6.38
C GLY A 149 8.56 -2.94 6.63
N LEU A 150 8.43 -2.09 5.61
CA LEU A 150 7.64 -0.86 5.66
C LEU A 150 6.15 -1.17 5.84
N GLY A 151 5.58 -2.05 5.00
CA GLY A 151 4.17 -2.46 5.09
C GLY A 151 3.83 -3.11 6.43
N SER A 152 4.70 -3.98 6.94
CA SER A 152 4.52 -4.61 8.26
C SER A 152 4.57 -3.58 9.38
N THR A 153 5.44 -2.57 9.28
CA THR A 153 5.53 -1.50 10.26
C THR A 153 4.25 -0.66 10.28
N PHE A 154 3.70 -0.31 9.11
CA PHE A 154 2.40 0.35 9.03
C PHE A 154 1.28 -0.50 9.63
N ALA A 155 1.15 -1.76 9.20
CA ALA A 155 0.09 -2.67 9.63
C ALA A 155 0.11 -2.91 11.16
N SER A 156 1.30 -3.08 11.73
CA SER A 156 1.46 -3.33 13.17
C SER A 156 1.12 -2.11 14.03
N ILE A 157 1.40 -0.89 13.54
CA ILE A 157 1.25 0.35 14.34
C ILE A 157 -0.13 0.98 14.20
N ARG A 158 -0.67 1.04 12.98
CA ARG A 158 -1.89 1.79 12.66
C ARG A 158 -3.17 1.02 12.99
N GLY A 159 -3.16 -0.29 12.84
CA GLY A 159 -4.34 -1.14 13.05
C GLY A 159 -5.44 -1.00 11.99
N ASP A 160 -5.26 -0.13 10.99
CA ASP A 160 -6.05 -0.09 9.76
C ASP A 160 -5.47 -1.05 8.71
N ARG A 161 -6.12 -1.15 7.54
CA ARG A 161 -5.81 -2.19 6.55
C ARG A 161 -4.71 -1.73 5.61
N VAL A 162 -3.63 -2.50 5.57
CA VAL A 162 -2.43 -2.27 4.76
C VAL A 162 -2.20 -3.48 3.87
N ILE A 163 -1.98 -3.26 2.58
CA ILE A 163 -1.68 -4.32 1.61
C ILE A 163 -0.41 -4.01 0.82
N ALA A 164 0.36 -5.03 0.51
CA ALA A 164 1.43 -4.99 -0.46
C ALA A 164 1.05 -5.81 -1.69
N VAL A 165 1.21 -5.22 -2.88
CA VAL A 165 0.90 -5.83 -4.17
C VAL A 165 2.21 -6.07 -4.91
N ASP A 166 2.39 -7.28 -5.42
CA ASP A 166 3.52 -7.59 -6.29
C ASP A 166 3.18 -7.16 -7.72
N ALA A 167 3.92 -6.18 -8.25
CA ALA A 167 3.79 -5.71 -9.63
C ALA A 167 5.02 -6.09 -10.47
N ASN A 168 5.70 -7.19 -10.11
CA ASN A 168 6.80 -7.74 -10.89
C ASN A 168 6.28 -8.74 -11.94
N PRO A 169 6.44 -8.46 -13.24
CA PRO A 169 6.02 -9.37 -14.31
C PRO A 169 6.94 -10.58 -14.47
N ASP A 170 8.20 -10.48 -14.03
CA ASP A 170 9.19 -11.52 -14.33
C ASP A 170 9.10 -12.69 -13.35
N PHE A 171 9.17 -12.44 -12.03
CA PHE A 171 8.92 -13.43 -10.98
C PHE A 171 8.68 -12.72 -9.64
N GLY A 172 7.43 -12.70 -9.17
CA GLY A 172 7.10 -12.11 -7.87
C GLY A 172 7.68 -12.87 -6.68
N THR A 173 8.44 -12.18 -5.82
CA THR A 173 9.03 -12.77 -4.59
C THR A 173 8.32 -12.31 -3.33
N LEU A 174 7.34 -11.40 -3.44
CA LEU A 174 6.68 -10.80 -2.29
C LEU A 174 5.91 -11.84 -1.47
N SER A 175 5.18 -12.74 -2.13
CA SER A 175 4.42 -13.81 -1.48
C SER A 175 5.27 -14.91 -0.84
N GLN A 176 6.60 -14.92 -1.07
CA GLN A 176 7.53 -15.81 -0.35
C GLN A 176 7.90 -15.26 1.04
N ARG A 177 7.52 -14.01 1.35
CA ARG A 177 7.86 -13.31 2.59
C ARG A 177 6.75 -13.35 3.64
N VAL A 178 5.68 -14.10 3.39
CA VAL A 178 4.52 -14.28 4.27
C VAL A 178 4.07 -15.73 4.29
N PRO A 179 3.40 -16.18 5.37
CA PRO A 179 2.74 -17.49 5.38
C PRO A 179 1.76 -17.62 4.22
N LEU A 180 1.89 -18.69 3.44
CA LEU A 180 1.00 -18.94 2.31
C LEU A 180 -0.37 -19.40 2.82
N GLN A 181 -1.38 -18.54 2.66
CA GLN A 181 -2.77 -18.85 3.06
C GLN A 181 -3.68 -19.08 1.85
N THR A 182 -3.32 -18.53 0.70
CA THR A 182 -4.02 -18.70 -0.58
C THR A 182 -2.99 -18.74 -1.70
N ARG A 183 -3.30 -19.47 -2.76
CA ARG A 183 -2.52 -19.47 -4.00
C ARG A 183 -3.00 -18.44 -5.01
N SER A 184 -4.07 -17.71 -4.67
CA SER A 184 -4.70 -16.78 -5.57
C SER A 184 -3.80 -15.58 -5.88
N THR A 185 -3.90 -15.08 -7.11
CA THR A 185 -3.04 -14.01 -7.65
C THR A 185 -3.84 -12.75 -7.96
N VAL A 186 -3.14 -11.68 -8.35
CA VAL A 186 -3.73 -10.45 -8.92
C VAL A 186 -4.72 -10.74 -10.05
N ARG A 187 -4.46 -11.76 -10.90
CA ARG A 187 -5.33 -12.10 -12.03
C ARG A 187 -6.65 -12.70 -11.54
N ASP A 188 -6.61 -13.61 -10.57
CA ASP A 188 -7.84 -14.16 -9.98
C ASP A 188 -8.70 -13.08 -9.34
N LEU A 189 -8.09 -12.12 -8.65
CA LEU A 189 -8.81 -10.99 -8.06
C LEU A 189 -9.52 -10.15 -9.14
N LEU A 190 -8.90 -9.98 -10.31
CA LEU A 190 -9.48 -9.25 -11.43
C LEU A 190 -10.62 -10.03 -12.11
N LEU A 191 -10.53 -11.36 -12.15
CA LEU A 191 -11.56 -12.23 -12.70
C LEU A 191 -12.77 -12.40 -11.76
N ASP A 192 -12.60 -12.14 -10.46
CA ASP A 192 -13.68 -12.21 -9.50
C ASP A 192 -14.63 -11.00 -9.62
N THR A 193 -15.80 -11.23 -10.22
CA THR A 193 -16.85 -10.23 -10.40
C THR A 193 -17.71 -10.00 -9.14
N SER A 194 -17.51 -10.81 -8.09
CA SER A 194 -18.31 -10.82 -6.87
C SER A 194 -17.74 -9.98 -5.72
N ILE A 195 -16.67 -9.22 -5.95
CA ILE A 195 -16.01 -8.40 -4.93
C ILE A 195 -16.88 -7.23 -4.47
N GLN A 196 -17.55 -7.41 -3.33
CA GLN A 196 -18.44 -6.40 -2.73
C GLN A 196 -17.97 -5.97 -1.34
N ARG A 197 -17.33 -6.87 -0.60
CA ARG A 197 -16.90 -6.68 0.78
C ARG A 197 -15.42 -7.01 0.92
N TYR A 198 -14.82 -6.54 2.01
CA TYR A 198 -13.43 -6.83 2.33
C TYR A 198 -13.13 -8.33 2.44
N SER A 199 -14.08 -9.12 2.96
CA SER A 199 -13.94 -10.58 3.06
C SER A 199 -13.74 -11.26 1.72
N ASP A 200 -14.22 -10.66 0.64
CA ASP A 200 -14.14 -11.23 -0.71
C ASP A 200 -12.70 -11.04 -1.22
N VAL A 201 -12.17 -9.82 -1.11
CA VAL A 201 -10.75 -9.54 -1.41
C VAL A 201 -9.80 -10.37 -0.54
N ARG A 202 -10.12 -10.57 0.74
CA ARG A 202 -9.28 -11.31 1.68
C ARG A 202 -9.03 -12.76 1.27
N ARG A 203 -9.92 -13.36 0.44
CA ARG A 203 -9.72 -14.71 -0.14
C ARG A 203 -8.54 -14.77 -1.11
N HIS A 204 -8.15 -13.63 -1.67
CA HIS A 204 -7.08 -13.48 -2.63
C HIS A 204 -5.75 -13.03 -2.00
N THR A 205 -5.70 -12.80 -0.69
CA THR A 205 -4.48 -12.32 -0.01
C THR A 205 -3.93 -13.33 0.99
N SER A 206 -2.63 -13.24 1.26
CA SER A 206 -1.98 -13.89 2.40
C SER A 206 -1.58 -12.82 3.42
N GLN A 207 -1.65 -13.12 4.73
CA GLN A 207 -1.42 -12.14 5.79
C GLN A 207 -0.24 -12.54 6.67
N ALA A 208 0.66 -11.59 6.89
CA ALA A 208 1.77 -11.70 7.82
C ALA A 208 1.32 -11.60 9.28
N THR A 209 2.17 -12.01 10.22
CA THR A 209 1.95 -11.82 11.68
C THR A 209 1.77 -10.35 12.07
N SER A 210 2.34 -9.43 11.29
CA SER A 210 2.18 -7.97 11.44
C SER A 210 0.80 -7.44 11.03
N ARG A 211 -0.07 -8.30 10.48
CA ARG A 211 -1.34 -8.00 9.79
C ARG A 211 -1.21 -7.36 8.41
N LEU A 212 0.01 -7.19 7.89
CA LEU A 212 0.21 -6.82 6.48
C LEU A 212 -0.37 -7.91 5.58
N GLU A 213 -1.25 -7.52 4.67
CA GLU A 213 -1.73 -8.41 3.62
C GLU A 213 -0.86 -8.31 2.37
N VAL A 214 -0.74 -9.41 1.65
CA VAL A 214 0.04 -9.52 0.42
C VAL A 214 -0.84 -10.11 -0.67
N LEU A 215 -0.92 -9.40 -1.79
CA LEU A 215 -1.52 -9.89 -3.03
C LEU A 215 -0.38 -10.30 -3.97
N ALA A 216 -0.35 -11.59 -4.30
CA ALA A 216 0.71 -12.19 -5.11
C ALA A 216 0.53 -11.87 -6.61
N SER A 217 1.63 -11.71 -7.34
CA SER A 217 1.59 -11.69 -8.80
C SER A 217 1.44 -13.10 -9.37
N GLU A 218 1.02 -13.17 -10.64
CA GLU A 218 1.04 -14.42 -11.41
C GLU A 218 2.48 -14.93 -11.53
N ARG A 219 2.67 -16.25 -11.40
CA ARG A 219 3.98 -16.89 -11.43
C ARG A 219 4.15 -17.85 -12.60
N ASP A 220 3.10 -18.12 -13.36
CA ASP A 220 3.17 -19.01 -14.52
C ASP A 220 3.93 -18.34 -15.68
N PRO A 221 5.13 -18.80 -16.05
CA PRO A 221 5.88 -18.27 -17.20
C PRO A 221 5.20 -18.56 -18.54
N ALA A 222 4.26 -19.51 -18.58
CA ALA A 222 3.46 -19.81 -19.75
C ALA A 222 2.27 -18.85 -19.93
N ALA A 223 1.99 -17.99 -18.94
CA ALA A 223 1.01 -16.92 -19.09
C ALA A 223 1.52 -15.93 -20.15
N SER A 224 0.86 -15.93 -21.31
CA SER A 224 1.30 -15.23 -22.52
C SER A 224 1.28 -13.69 -22.42
N GLU A 225 0.72 -13.11 -21.36
CA GLU A 225 0.63 -11.66 -21.16
C GLU A 225 1.28 -11.23 -19.83
N ALA A 226 2.21 -10.28 -19.91
CA ALA A 226 2.79 -9.65 -18.74
C ALA A 226 1.77 -8.73 -18.06
N PHE A 227 1.80 -8.67 -16.72
CA PHE A 227 0.96 -7.79 -15.93
C PHE A 227 1.10 -6.34 -16.40
N ASN A 228 0.00 -5.72 -16.85
CA ASN A 228 0.03 -4.46 -17.57
C ASN A 228 -0.58 -3.27 -16.79
N GLU A 229 -0.57 -2.09 -17.42
CA GLU A 229 -1.07 -0.86 -16.84
C GLU A 229 -2.56 -0.93 -16.45
N ASP A 230 -3.40 -1.41 -17.36
CA ASP A 230 -4.85 -1.46 -17.17
C ASP A 230 -5.24 -2.44 -16.06
N GLU A 231 -4.55 -3.59 -16.01
CA GLU A 231 -4.67 -4.56 -14.94
C GLU A 231 -4.28 -3.95 -13.59
N TYR A 232 -3.16 -3.22 -13.51
CA TYR A 232 -2.78 -2.53 -12.28
C TYR A 232 -3.81 -1.48 -11.87
N ARG A 233 -4.31 -0.67 -12.81
CA ARG A 233 -5.37 0.32 -12.53
C ARG A 233 -6.64 -0.35 -12.02
N ALA A 234 -7.01 -1.50 -12.58
CA ALA A 234 -8.16 -2.28 -12.13
C ALA A 234 -7.96 -2.84 -10.72
N VAL A 235 -6.80 -3.41 -10.42
CA VAL A 235 -6.44 -3.89 -9.06
C VAL A 235 -6.49 -2.72 -8.08
N ALA A 236 -5.84 -1.58 -8.39
CA ALA A 236 -5.86 -0.40 -7.54
C ALA A 236 -7.28 0.11 -7.28
N ARG A 237 -8.17 0.07 -8.29
CA ARG A 237 -9.59 0.45 -8.14
C ARG A 237 -10.35 -0.45 -7.17
N ILE A 238 -10.04 -1.74 -7.13
CA ILE A 238 -10.63 -2.67 -6.17
C ILE A 238 -10.06 -2.39 -4.78
N LEU A 239 -8.73 -2.34 -4.65
CA LEU A 239 -8.05 -2.26 -3.37
C LEU A 239 -8.32 -0.93 -2.64
N GLN A 240 -8.43 0.20 -3.35
CA GLN A 240 -8.70 1.51 -2.72
C GLN A 240 -10.01 1.55 -1.92
N ARG A 241 -10.97 0.66 -2.21
CA ARG A 241 -12.24 0.58 -1.49
C ARG A 241 -12.10 -0.08 -0.12
N PHE A 242 -11.06 -0.89 0.07
CA PHE A 242 -10.92 -1.75 1.23
C PHE A 242 -9.66 -1.48 2.04
N TYR A 243 -8.58 -0.96 1.44
CA TYR A 243 -7.30 -0.71 2.12
C TYR A 243 -7.00 0.79 2.23
N ASN A 244 -6.41 1.17 3.36
CA ASN A 244 -6.00 2.55 3.62
C ASN A 244 -4.61 2.84 3.06
N ILE A 245 -3.72 1.84 3.07
CA ILE A 245 -2.37 1.96 2.51
C ILE A 245 -2.13 0.80 1.56
N ILE A 246 -1.69 1.12 0.35
CA ILE A 246 -1.35 0.16 -0.71
C ILE A 246 0.11 0.38 -1.06
N LEU A 247 0.95 -0.61 -0.78
CA LEU A 247 2.34 -0.63 -1.24
C LEU A 247 2.41 -1.44 -2.53
N THR A 248 3.13 -0.95 -3.52
CA THR A 248 3.40 -1.69 -4.75
C THR A 248 4.87 -2.02 -4.83
N ASP A 249 5.19 -3.32 -4.76
CA ASP A 249 6.54 -3.83 -5.01
C ASP A 249 6.76 -3.91 -6.52
N CYS A 250 7.33 -2.85 -7.09
CA CYS A 250 7.52 -2.79 -8.53
C CYS A 250 8.63 -3.75 -8.97
N GLY A 251 8.64 -4.23 -10.21
CA GLY A 251 9.78 -4.99 -10.77
C GLY A 251 11.09 -4.18 -10.81
N THR A 252 12.13 -4.74 -11.42
CA THR A 252 13.46 -4.11 -11.53
C THR A 252 13.61 -3.13 -12.70
N GLY A 253 12.56 -2.89 -13.49
CA GLY A 253 12.58 -1.99 -14.64
C GLY A 253 11.56 -0.86 -14.54
N LEU A 254 11.95 0.34 -14.99
CA LEU A 254 11.05 1.50 -15.13
C LEU A 254 10.22 1.45 -16.43
N MET A 255 10.61 0.60 -17.37
CA MET A 255 10.02 0.51 -18.72
C MET A 255 9.01 -0.64 -18.86
N HIS A 256 8.59 -1.27 -17.76
CA HIS A 256 7.57 -2.31 -17.80
C HIS A 256 6.17 -1.70 -17.98
N SER A 257 5.29 -2.43 -18.68
CA SER A 257 3.93 -1.98 -19.02
C SER A 257 3.11 -1.51 -17.83
N ALA A 258 3.20 -2.17 -16.66
CA ALA A 258 2.47 -1.73 -15.46
C ALA A 258 2.99 -0.42 -14.83
N MET A 259 4.23 -0.02 -15.11
CA MET A 259 4.89 1.06 -14.37
C MET A 259 4.21 2.42 -14.57
N ALA A 260 3.73 2.72 -15.78
CA ALA A 260 3.01 3.96 -16.05
C ALA A 260 1.80 4.14 -15.12
N GLY A 261 0.99 3.09 -14.97
CA GLY A 261 -0.14 3.07 -14.04
C GLY A 261 0.29 3.16 -12.58
N VAL A 262 1.40 2.52 -12.20
CA VAL A 262 1.94 2.62 -10.83
C VAL A 262 2.37 4.04 -10.51
N LEU A 263 3.14 4.67 -11.39
CA LEU A 263 3.65 6.03 -11.20
C LEU A 263 2.53 7.06 -11.21
N GLU A 264 1.56 6.97 -12.13
CA GLU A 264 0.44 7.92 -12.17
C GLU A 264 -0.47 7.83 -10.93
N LEU A 265 -0.65 6.63 -10.39
CA LEU A 265 -1.52 6.42 -9.22
C LEU A 265 -0.78 6.61 -7.89
N ALA A 266 0.56 6.57 -7.87
CA ALA A 266 1.35 6.71 -6.65
C ALA A 266 1.19 8.10 -6.02
N HIS A 267 1.07 8.12 -4.69
CA HIS A 267 1.13 9.36 -3.91
C HIS A 267 2.56 9.65 -3.44
N SER A 268 3.32 8.58 -3.18
CA SER A 268 4.71 8.67 -2.75
C SER A 268 5.55 7.60 -3.40
N LEU A 269 6.82 7.95 -3.60
CA LEU A 269 7.84 7.06 -4.08
C LEU A 269 8.81 6.69 -2.95
N VAL A 270 9.11 5.41 -2.81
CA VAL A 270 10.22 4.90 -1.99
C VAL A 270 11.23 4.27 -2.93
N LEU A 271 12.40 4.91 -3.09
CA LEU A 271 13.45 4.46 -4.01
C LEU A 271 14.56 3.75 -3.25
N ILE A 272 14.83 2.50 -3.59
CA ILE A 272 15.81 1.65 -2.90
C ILE A 272 17.16 1.70 -3.61
N SER A 273 18.20 2.01 -2.86
CA SER A 273 19.59 1.99 -3.29
C SER A 273 20.42 1.08 -2.40
N SER A 274 21.44 0.43 -2.99
CA SER A 274 22.52 -0.16 -2.20
C SER A 274 23.47 0.94 -1.68
N PRO A 275 24.29 0.67 -0.66
CA PRO A 275 25.35 1.60 -0.21
C PRO A 275 26.55 1.65 -1.17
N ALA A 276 26.52 0.90 -2.27
CA ALA A 276 27.58 0.90 -3.27
C ALA A 276 27.38 2.05 -4.27
N ILE A 277 28.49 2.54 -4.85
CA ILE A 277 28.50 3.70 -5.75
C ILE A 277 27.65 3.44 -7.00
N ASP A 278 27.70 2.21 -7.54
CA ASP A 278 26.91 1.80 -8.71
C ASP A 278 25.40 1.81 -8.40
N GLY A 279 25.00 1.34 -7.22
CA GLY A 279 23.63 1.40 -6.75
C GLY A 279 23.13 2.83 -6.58
N ALA A 280 23.94 3.69 -5.96
CA ALA A 280 23.62 5.11 -5.82
C ALA A 280 23.49 5.83 -7.16
N ARG A 281 24.40 5.57 -8.11
CA ARG A 281 24.30 6.13 -9.47
C ARG A 281 23.03 5.68 -10.17
N SER A 282 22.64 4.41 -9.98
CA SER A 282 21.41 3.85 -10.54
C SER A 282 20.15 4.50 -9.97
N ALA A 283 20.13 4.73 -8.65
CA ALA A 283 19.04 5.46 -8.00
C ALA A 283 18.99 6.94 -8.44
N ALA A 284 20.13 7.61 -8.58
CA ALA A 284 20.18 8.98 -9.12
C ALA A 284 19.60 9.05 -10.53
N ALA A 285 20.04 8.17 -11.42
CA ALA A 285 19.52 8.10 -12.80
C ALA A 285 18.01 7.80 -12.84
N THR A 286 17.49 7.05 -11.86
CA THR A 286 16.04 6.81 -11.71
C THR A 286 15.29 8.10 -11.39
N LEU A 287 15.80 8.91 -10.45
CA LEU A 287 15.20 10.20 -10.12
C LEU A 287 15.26 11.16 -11.31
N ASP A 288 16.38 11.20 -12.03
CA ASP A 288 16.53 12.02 -13.24
C ASP A 288 15.54 11.58 -14.33
N TRP A 289 15.41 10.28 -14.56
CA TRP A 289 14.44 9.73 -15.52
C TRP A 289 13.00 10.12 -15.13
N LEU A 290 12.63 9.98 -13.85
CA LEU A 290 11.30 10.35 -13.37
C LEU A 290 11.00 11.83 -13.61
N SER A 291 11.95 12.73 -13.30
CA SER A 291 11.79 14.17 -13.57
C SER A 291 11.64 14.45 -15.07
N LEU A 292 12.48 13.82 -15.91
CA LEU A 292 12.43 13.99 -17.38
C LEU A 292 11.11 13.49 -18.01
N HIS A 293 10.39 12.59 -17.33
CA HIS A 293 9.13 12.01 -17.80
C HIS A 293 7.90 12.58 -17.06
N GLY A 294 8.03 13.74 -16.40
CA GLY A 294 6.88 14.46 -15.82
C GLY A 294 6.46 14.00 -14.43
N HIS A 295 7.27 13.18 -13.75
CA HIS A 295 7.03 12.71 -12.39
C HIS A 295 7.76 13.55 -11.32
N ASP A 296 8.01 14.84 -11.59
CA ASP A 296 8.68 15.75 -10.65
C ASP A 296 8.02 15.79 -9.26
N HIS A 297 6.70 15.69 -9.22
CA HIS A 297 5.94 15.67 -7.95
C HIS A 297 6.30 14.44 -7.11
N LEU A 298 6.50 13.27 -7.74
CA LEU A 298 6.96 12.06 -7.04
C LEU A 298 8.41 12.20 -6.60
N VAL A 299 9.28 12.78 -7.43
CA VAL A 299 10.71 12.98 -7.10
C VAL A 299 10.87 13.91 -5.90
N ARG A 300 10.15 15.03 -5.88
CA ARG A 300 10.16 15.99 -4.75
C ARG A 300 9.72 15.34 -3.45
N ASN A 301 8.73 14.44 -3.51
CA ASN A 301 8.20 13.72 -2.36
C ASN A 301 8.89 12.37 -2.11
N ALA A 302 9.88 11.99 -2.92
CA ALA A 302 10.50 10.68 -2.83
C ALA A 302 11.26 10.52 -1.52
N VAL A 303 11.25 9.30 -1.01
CA VAL A 303 12.07 8.87 0.12
C VAL A 303 13.08 7.86 -0.40
N VAL A 304 14.37 8.20 -0.36
CA VAL A 304 15.44 7.27 -0.73
C VAL A 304 15.79 6.40 0.47
N VAL A 305 15.86 5.10 0.25
CA VAL A 305 16.29 4.13 1.26
C VAL A 305 17.62 3.52 0.82
N ILE A 306 18.65 3.77 1.61
CA ILE A 306 19.96 3.11 1.46
C ILE A 306 19.90 1.83 2.30
N ASN A 307 19.73 0.69 1.64
CA ASN A 307 19.60 -0.61 2.30
C ASN A 307 20.94 -1.37 2.26
N SER A 308 21.40 -1.81 3.43
CA SER A 308 22.66 -2.57 3.58
C SER A 308 22.38 -4.06 3.70
N PRO A 309 22.49 -4.87 2.63
CA PRO A 309 22.11 -6.28 2.64
C PRO A 309 23.16 -7.21 3.28
N ARG A 310 24.32 -6.70 3.68
CA ARG A 310 25.42 -7.49 4.27
C ARG A 310 25.99 -6.80 5.49
N ALA A 311 26.44 -7.61 6.45
CA ALA A 311 27.23 -7.14 7.57
C ALA A 311 28.57 -6.55 7.09
N GLY A 312 28.95 -5.40 7.65
CA GLY A 312 30.19 -4.71 7.33
C GLY A 312 30.16 -3.27 7.80
N SER A 313 31.34 -2.66 7.92
CA SER A 313 31.47 -1.25 8.29
C SER A 313 30.67 -0.39 7.30
N PRO A 314 29.91 0.62 7.76
CA PRO A 314 29.31 1.59 6.87
C PRO A 314 30.42 2.15 5.99
N ASN A 315 30.31 1.97 4.68
CA ASN A 315 31.25 2.53 3.73
C ASN A 315 31.37 4.04 4.03
N VAL A 316 32.59 4.58 4.08
CA VAL A 316 32.84 6.02 4.31
C VAL A 316 31.96 6.91 3.40
N GLY A 317 31.55 6.35 2.25
CA GLY A 317 30.58 6.88 1.29
C GLY A 317 29.14 7.12 1.75
N ILE A 318 28.61 6.44 2.77
CA ILE A 318 27.15 6.43 3.03
C ILE A 318 26.63 7.83 3.43
N GLN A 319 27.40 8.60 4.21
CA GLN A 319 26.98 9.96 4.56
C GLN A 319 27.03 10.90 3.37
N GLN A 320 28.05 10.77 2.50
CA GLN A 320 28.12 11.55 1.26
C GLN A 320 26.97 11.19 0.30
N LEU A 321 26.60 9.92 0.20
CA LEU A 321 25.42 9.48 -0.55
C LEU A 321 24.14 10.07 0.02
N ARG A 322 24.01 10.08 1.35
CA ARG A 322 22.88 10.70 2.03
C ARG A 322 22.77 12.18 1.69
N GLU A 323 23.86 12.94 1.82
CA GLU A 323 23.91 14.37 1.49
C GLU A 323 23.56 14.61 0.02
N TYR A 324 24.12 13.79 -0.88
CA TYR A 324 23.81 13.83 -2.31
C TYR A 324 22.31 13.67 -2.59
N PHE A 325 21.64 12.69 -2.00
CA PHE A 325 20.21 12.46 -2.23
C PHE A 325 19.31 13.49 -1.55
N LEU A 326 19.69 14.01 -0.38
CA LEU A 326 18.90 15.04 0.33
C LEU A 326 18.78 16.35 -0.48
N SER A 327 19.68 16.60 -1.44
CA SER A 327 19.54 17.74 -2.36
C SER A 327 18.43 17.58 -3.42
N ARG A 328 17.91 16.36 -3.61
CA ARG A 328 16.97 16.02 -4.71
C ARG A 328 15.64 15.44 -4.24
N CYS A 329 15.61 14.81 -3.07
CA CYS A 329 14.44 14.12 -2.54
C CYS A 329 14.08 14.62 -1.14
N ARG A 330 12.87 14.30 -0.68
CA ARG A 330 12.34 14.74 0.61
C ARG A 330 13.15 14.23 1.79
N ALA A 331 13.59 12.98 1.72
CA ALA A 331 14.27 12.32 2.84
C ALA A 331 15.10 11.14 2.40
N VAL A 332 16.11 10.82 3.22
CA VAL A 332 16.95 9.64 3.07
C VAL A 332 16.99 8.84 4.36
N HIS A 333 16.69 7.55 4.28
CA HIS A 333 16.76 6.61 5.40
C HIS A 333 17.79 5.52 5.14
N ILE A 334 18.48 5.08 6.18
CA ILE A 334 19.44 3.99 6.11
C ILE A 334 18.85 2.80 6.86
N ILE A 335 18.63 1.69 6.16
CA ILE A 335 18.22 0.43 6.78
C ILE A 335 19.50 -0.40 6.99
N PRO A 336 19.88 -0.65 8.26
CA PRO A 336 21.07 -1.44 8.56
C PRO A 336 20.86 -2.91 8.17
N PHE A 337 21.98 -3.64 8.08
CA PHE A 337 21.91 -5.08 7.93
C PHE A 337 21.20 -5.72 9.12
N ASP A 338 20.29 -6.63 8.81
CA ASP A 338 19.58 -7.46 9.77
C ASP A 338 19.54 -8.89 9.24
N GLN A 339 20.00 -9.83 10.05
CA GLN A 339 20.10 -11.22 9.64
C GLN A 339 18.73 -11.79 9.26
N HIS A 340 17.69 -11.48 10.04
CA HIS A 340 16.33 -11.98 9.79
C HIS A 340 15.80 -11.52 8.42
N MET A 341 16.08 -10.27 8.04
CA MET A 341 15.67 -9.74 6.74
C MET A 341 16.39 -10.41 5.56
N SER A 342 17.61 -10.92 5.80
CA SER A 342 18.46 -11.56 4.79
C SER A 342 18.17 -13.04 4.56
N GLU A 343 17.40 -13.70 5.44
CA GLU A 343 17.08 -15.14 5.38
C GLU A 343 16.31 -15.56 4.12
N GLY A 344 15.72 -14.61 3.39
CA GLY A 344 14.89 -14.93 2.22
C GLY A 344 13.51 -15.50 2.58
N ALA A 345 13.21 -15.63 3.87
CA ALA A 345 11.99 -16.25 4.39
C ALA A 345 10.97 -15.21 4.88
N GLU A 346 9.97 -15.69 5.63
CA GLU A 346 8.94 -14.88 6.26
C GLU A 346 9.51 -13.78 7.16
N ILE A 347 9.01 -12.56 7.00
CA ILE A 347 9.46 -11.40 7.79
C ILE A 347 8.60 -11.28 9.06
N ASP A 348 9.27 -11.18 10.20
CA ASP A 348 8.68 -11.06 11.53
C ASP A 348 9.35 -9.90 12.27
N LEU A 349 8.55 -8.88 12.59
CA LEU A 349 9.00 -7.66 13.25
C LEU A 349 9.49 -7.88 14.69
N HIS A 350 9.18 -9.02 15.31
CA HIS A 350 9.64 -9.36 16.66
C HIS A 350 11.07 -9.90 16.68
N ARG A 351 11.54 -10.47 15.56
CA ARG A 351 12.90 -10.99 15.40
C ARG A 351 13.92 -9.93 14.95
N LEU A 352 13.44 -8.78 14.48
CA LEU A 352 14.31 -7.68 14.04
C LEU A 352 15.13 -7.10 15.19
N HIS A 353 16.38 -6.74 14.89
CA HIS A 353 17.19 -5.96 15.80
C HIS A 353 16.54 -4.59 16.08
N LYS A 354 16.75 -4.08 17.30
CA LYS A 354 16.16 -2.79 17.74
C LYS A 354 16.48 -1.65 16.76
N GLN A 355 17.69 -1.63 16.21
CA GLN A 355 18.12 -0.59 15.27
C GLN A 355 17.38 -0.67 13.93
N THR A 356 17.22 -1.87 13.37
CA THR A 356 16.44 -2.12 12.14
C THR A 356 14.98 -1.74 12.33
N LYS A 357 14.38 -2.18 13.45
CA LYS A 357 13.00 -1.85 13.80
C LYS A 357 12.81 -0.33 13.92
N ARG A 358 13.75 0.37 14.58
CA ARG A 358 13.72 1.83 14.68
C ARG A 358 13.81 2.49 13.31
N ALA A 359 14.71 2.02 12.44
CA ALA A 359 14.88 2.58 11.10
C ALA A 359 13.60 2.44 10.25
N TYR A 360 12.90 1.31 10.33
CA TYR A 360 11.59 1.15 9.65
C TYR A 360 10.49 2.02 10.26
N VAL A 361 10.46 2.21 11.58
CA VAL A 361 9.52 3.14 12.23
C VAL A 361 9.80 4.58 11.79
N GLU A 362 11.06 4.99 11.70
CA GLU A 362 11.46 6.32 11.21
C GLU A 362 11.09 6.50 9.73
N LEU A 363 11.34 5.50 8.89
CA LEU A 363 10.92 5.48 7.48
C LEU A 363 9.39 5.60 7.35
N ALA A 364 8.63 4.78 8.08
CA ALA A 364 7.18 4.80 8.07
C ALA A 364 6.63 6.17 8.53
N ALA A 365 7.22 6.78 9.55
CA ALA A 365 6.81 8.10 10.01
C ALA A 365 7.07 9.18 8.95
N THR A 366 8.22 9.14 8.27
CA THR A 366 8.53 10.08 7.18
C THR A 366 7.58 9.92 5.99
N VAL A 367 7.19 8.70 5.63
CA VAL A 367 6.19 8.47 4.58
C VAL A 367 4.80 8.94 5.05
N ALA A 368 4.47 8.73 6.32
CA ALA A 368 3.18 9.11 6.89
C ALA A 368 2.95 10.62 7.02
N ASP A 369 4.01 11.43 7.12
CA ASP A 369 3.89 12.89 7.20
C ASP A 369 3.15 13.49 5.98
N ASP A 370 3.10 12.75 4.88
CA ASP A 370 2.44 13.15 3.63
C ASP A 370 0.99 12.63 3.51
N PHE A 371 0.47 11.89 4.50
CA PHE A 371 -0.91 11.39 4.49
C PHE A 371 -1.96 12.50 4.59
N ALA A 372 -1.61 13.64 5.18
CA ALA A 372 -2.48 14.79 5.33
C ALA A 372 -2.56 15.66 4.06
N THR A 373 -1.62 15.49 3.12
CA THR A 373 -1.54 16.27 1.88
C THR A 373 -2.68 15.91 0.94
N ASP A 374 -3.35 16.91 0.36
CA ASP A 374 -4.38 16.68 -0.66
C ASP A 374 -3.75 16.49 -2.04
N HIS A 375 -3.53 15.24 -2.40
CA HIS A 375 -2.89 14.85 -3.66
C HIS A 375 -3.77 15.01 -4.91
N ARG A 376 -5.07 15.39 -4.76
CA ARG A 376 -5.93 15.70 -5.93
C ARG A 376 -5.43 16.91 -6.71
N ARG A 377 -4.62 17.77 -6.08
CA ARG A 377 -4.06 18.99 -6.69
C ARG A 377 -2.99 18.72 -7.75
N TYR A 378 -2.45 17.51 -7.84
CA TYR A 378 -1.40 17.14 -8.79
C TYR A 378 -1.92 16.45 -10.06
N ARG A 379 -3.25 16.26 -10.19
CA ARG A 379 -3.90 15.64 -11.36
C ARG A 379 -4.53 16.66 -12.32
N GLY A 380 -3.96 17.87 -12.38
CA GLY A 380 -4.43 18.99 -13.20
C GLY A 380 -3.74 19.08 -14.54
#